data_AF-A0A1H3ZT32-F1
#
_entry.id   AF-A0A1H3ZT32-F1
#
_cell.length_a   1.000
_cell.length_b   1.000
_cell.length_c   1.000
_cell.angle_alpha   90.00
_cell.angle_beta   90.00
_cell.angle_gamma   90.00
#
_symmetry.space_group_name_H-M   'P 1'
#
loop_
_entity.id
_entity.type
_entity.pdbx_description
1 polymer ?
#
loop_
_entity_poly.entity_id
_entity_poly.type
_entity_poly.pdbx_seq_one_letter_code
_entity_poly.pdbx_strand_id
1 'polypeptide(L)' 'MKLYYDKRIKDPTYYVQQGFRNTNGVATTRNVKKIGKHSELLKITDDPIT' A
#
# COMPACT_ATOMS: atom_id res chain seq x y z
N MET A 1 -7.70 -7.26 -3.86
CA MET A 1 -6.67 -6.48 -3.13
C MET A 1 -6.85 -5.02 -3.50
N LYS A 2 -6.56 -4.08 -2.59
CA LYS A 2 -6.66 -2.64 -2.83
C LYS A 2 -5.43 -1.91 -2.27
N LEU A 3 -5.03 -0.80 -2.88
CA LEU A 3 -4.00 0.08 -2.35
C LEU A 3 -4.60 0.97 -1.26
N TYR A 4 -3.93 1.08 -0.12
CA TYR A 4 -4.32 1.94 0.99
C TYR A 4 -3.17 2.86 1.40
N TYR A 5 -3.51 4.13 1.69
CA TYR A 5 -2.60 5.15 2.20
C TYR A 5 -3.41 6.30 2.83
N ASP A 6 -2.80 7.09 3.71
CA ASP A 6 -3.42 8.32 4.23
C ASP A 6 -3.23 9.47 3.24
N LYS A 7 -4.34 10.02 2.74
CA LYS A 7 -4.33 11.11 1.74
C LYS A 7 -3.96 12.48 2.31
N ARG A 8 -3.98 12.64 3.64
CA ARG A 8 -3.69 13.91 4.32
C ARG A 8 -2.20 14.17 4.50
N ILE A 9 -1.38 13.13 4.35
CA ILE A 9 0.06 13.18 4.59
C ILE A 9 0.77 13.40 3.25
N LYS A 10 1.78 14.30 3.24
CA LYS A 10 2.56 14.62 2.03
C LYS A 10 3.44 13.45 1.54
N ASP A 11 3.98 12.65 2.47
CA ASP A 11 4.80 11.47 2.18
C ASP A 11 4.18 10.21 2.81
N PRO A 12 3.07 9.69 2.25
CA PRO A 12 2.36 8.58 2.85
C PRO A 12 3.10 7.26 2.62
N THR A 13 2.89 6.30 3.53
CA THR A 13 3.29 4.91 3.32
C THR A 13 2.17 4.16 2.63
N TYR A 14 2.50 3.44 1.56
CA TYR A 14 1.56 2.63 0.81
C TYR A 14 1.48 1.20 1.34
N TYR A 15 0.25 0.69 1.43
CA TYR A 15 -0.05 -0.66 1.88
C TYR A 15 -0.92 -1.38 0.85
N VAL A 16 -0.65 -2.66 0.64
CA VAL A 16 -1.61 -3.56 0.00
C VAL A 16 -2.57 -4.06 1.06
N GLN A 17 -3.85 -3.85 0.84
CA GLN A 17 -4.93 -4.29 1.70
C GLN A 17 -5.72 -5.42 1.03
N GLN A 18 -6.06 -6.44 1.80
CA GLN A 18 -6.82 -7.59 1.31
C GLN A 18 -7.95 -7.93 2.28
N GLY A 19 -9.08 -8.33 1.72
CA GLY A 19 -10.20 -8.87 2.47
C GLY A 19 -9.94 -10.33 2.83
N PHE A 20 -10.18 -10.68 4.09
CA PHE A 20 -10.13 -12.03 4.63
C PHE A 20 -11.45 -12.35 5.32
N ARG A 21 -11.88 -13.60 5.27
CA ARG A 21 -12.96 -14.09 6.12
C ARG A 21 -12.34 -14.67 7.39
N ASN A 22 -12.87 -14.29 8.54
CA ASN A 22 -12.53 -14.96 9.79
C ASN A 22 -13.30 -16.29 9.91
N THR A 23 -13.02 -17.04 10.97
CA THR A 23 -13.68 -18.32 11.27
C THR A 23 -15.21 -18.19 11.40
N ASN A 24 -15.70 -17.00 11.77
CA ASN A 24 -17.14 -16.71 11.92
C ASN A 24 -17.78 -16.22 10.60
N GLY A 25 -17.07 -16.27 9.47
CA GLY A 25 -17.56 -15.86 8.16
C GLY A 25 -17.65 -14.34 7.94
N VAL A 26 -17.27 -13.53 8.92
CA VAL A 26 -17.27 -12.06 8.84
C VAL A 26 -16.08 -11.59 8.00
N ALA A 27 -16.37 -10.74 7.02
CA ALA A 27 -15.34 -10.13 6.18
C ALA A 27 -14.58 -9.07 6.99
N THR A 28 -13.26 -9.20 7.03
CA THR A 28 -12.35 -8.23 7.63
C THR A 28 -11.33 -7.81 6.59
N THR A 29 -10.83 -6.59 6.69
CA THR A 29 -9.84 -6.07 5.75
C THR A 29 -8.56 -5.76 6.51
N ARG A 30 -7.44 -6.36 6.11
CA ARG A 30 -6.14 -6.22 6.79
C ARG A 30 -5.04 -5.81 5.82
N ASN A 31 -4.04 -5.09 6.33
CA ASN A 31 -2.84 -4.76 5.56
C ASN A 31 -1.99 -6.03 5.44
N VAL A 32 -1.74 -6.48 4.22
CA VAL A 32 -0.99 -7.72 3.95
C VAL A 32 0.47 -7.45 3.59
N LYS A 33 0.75 -6.27 3.05
CA LYS A 33 2.10 -5.89 2.65
C LYS A 33 2.29 -4.38 2.76
N LYS A 34 3.47 -3.97 3.23
CA LYS A 34 3.96 -2.60 3.12
C LYS A 34 4.74 -2.48 1.80
N ILE A 35 4.40 -1.50 0.98
CA ILE A 35 5.06 -1.26 -0.31
C ILE A 35 6.29 -0.35 -0.11
N GLY A 36 6.11 0.74 0.63
CA GLY A 36 7.16 1.75 0.84
C GLY A 36 6.57 3.14 1.05
N LYS A 37 7.41 4.13 1.36
CA LYS A 37 7.00 5.54 1.36
C LYS A 37 6.95 6.10 -0.05
N HIS A 38 6.09 7.09 -0.26
CA HIS A 38 5.97 7.77 -1.55
C HIS A 38 7.31 8.29 -2.07
N SER A 39 8.07 9.01 -1.24
CA SER A 39 9.38 9.55 -1.59
C SER A 39 10.43 8.50 -1.94
N GLU A 40 10.35 7.30 -1.35
CA GLU A 40 11.26 6.18 -1.63
C GLU A 40 10.93 5.51 -2.96
N LEU A 41 9.64 5.33 -3.24
CA LEU A 41 9.17 4.68 -4.46
C LEU A 41 9.46 5.52 -5.71
N LEU A 42 9.46 6.85 -5.57
CA LEU A 42 9.82 7.76 -6.66
C LEU A 42 11.30 7.71 -7.04
N LYS A 43 12.18 7.20 -6.16
CA LYS A 43 13.63 7.10 -6.42
C LYS A 43 14.02 5.86 -7.23
N ILE A 44 13.07 5.00 -7.56
CA ILE A 44 13.35 3.71 -8.21
C ILE A 44 13.66 3.88 -9.71
N THR A 45 13.24 5.00 -10.31
CA THR A 45 13.59 5.33 -11.70
C THR A 45 14.71 6.36 -11.70
N ASP A 46 15.91 5.89 -12.01
CA ASP A 46 16.89 6.72 -12.70
C ASP A 46 16.45 6.79 -14.18
N ASP A 47 16.49 7.99 -14.74
CA ASP A 47 16.01 8.44 -16.06
C ASP A 47 15.68 7.34 -17.11
N PRO A 48 14.41 7.21 -17.57
CA PRO A 48 14.01 6.18 -18.53
C PRO A 48 14.51 6.41 -19.97
N ILE A 49 15.22 7.51 -20.23
CA ILE A 49 15.75 7.89 -21.55
C ILE A 49 17.29 7.90 -21.50
N THR A 50 17.89 6.73 -21.26
CA THR A 50 19.33 6.49 -21.50
C THR A 50 19.56 5.74 -22.79
#